data_AF-A0A4Q3JH21-F1
#
_entry.id   AF-A0A4Q3JH21-F1
#
_cell.length_a   1.000
_cell.length_b   1.000
_cell.length_c   1.000
_cell.angle_alpha   90.00
_cell.angle_beta   90.00
_cell.angle_gamma   90.00
#
_symmetry.space_group_name_H-M   'P 1'
#
loop_
_entity.id
_entity.type
_entity.pdbx_description
1 polymer ?
#
loop_
_entity_poly.entity_id
_entity_poly.type
_entity_poly.pdbx_seq_one_letter_code
_entity_poly.pdbx_strand_id
1 'polypeptide(L)'
;MVEIRPVAEDDALCRVYRCWRGMCPAECRFLEPGARPWANGSQRSAAVSGGLMVRKRRGNGRPTIADVAERAGVGKITVSRALRNPAQVSESLRRVIDDAVRALNYSPNLNARALASARNDLVGVLVPALTANIFTDVLRGIYDGVEESNLRVEIANTRYDSGLEEKRIIEMLRHKPAGLIVSGIDQTPAARRALEAAECPVVQIMDLTDDPVDRVIGFSHKEGGRRMTQHLVDAGYRRIAFLGGYLNDRSSGRLHGHREALEAAGLY
;
A
#
# COMPACT_ATOMS: atom_id res chain seq x y z
N MET A 1 17.80 -14.98 47.09
CA MET A 1 18.09 -16.14 46.23
C MET A 1 16.75 -16.77 45.91
N VAL A 2 16.23 -16.55 44.70
CA VAL A 2 14.95 -17.12 44.26
C VAL A 2 15.29 -18.06 43.12
N GLU A 3 15.02 -19.34 43.35
CA GLU A 3 15.28 -20.45 42.47
C GLU A 3 14.23 -20.45 41.35
N ILE A 4 14.65 -20.19 40.11
CA ILE A 4 13.78 -20.26 38.94
C ILE A 4 13.77 -21.72 38.47
N ARG A 5 12.68 -22.43 38.77
CA ARG A 5 12.38 -23.73 38.13
C ARG A 5 11.87 -23.49 36.70
N PRO A 6 12.26 -24.31 35.72
CA PRO A 6 11.77 -24.19 34.35
C PRO A 6 10.26 -24.48 34.31
N VAL A 7 9.51 -23.55 33.73
CA VAL A 7 8.09 -23.75 33.40
C VAL A 7 8.02 -24.71 32.23
N ALA A 8 7.34 -25.84 32.44
CA ALA A 8 7.09 -26.85 31.43
C ALA A 8 6.41 -26.25 30.19
N GLU A 9 6.84 -26.69 29.02
CA GLU A 9 6.23 -26.35 27.73
C GLU A 9 4.77 -26.80 27.70
N ASP A 10 3.84 -25.86 27.77
CA ASP A 10 2.42 -26.12 27.57
C ASP A 10 2.13 -26.30 26.07
N ASP A 11 1.69 -27.51 25.76
CA ASP A 11 1.54 -28.16 24.45
C ASP A 11 0.33 -27.67 23.63
N ALA A 12 -0.07 -26.40 23.78
CA ALA A 12 -1.27 -25.83 23.16
C ALA A 12 -1.00 -24.97 21.92
N LEU A 13 0.22 -24.42 21.75
CA LEU A 13 0.60 -23.61 20.58
C LEU A 13 1.04 -24.45 19.37
N CYS A 14 1.28 -25.75 19.56
CA CYS A 14 1.64 -26.68 18.48
C CYS A 14 0.43 -27.17 17.65
N ARG A 15 -0.81 -26.79 18.01
CA ARG A 15 -2.03 -27.24 17.30
C ARG A 15 -2.48 -26.39 16.12
N VAL A 16 -1.94 -25.18 15.93
CA VAL A 16 -2.29 -24.34 14.76
C VAL A 16 -1.37 -24.60 13.56
N TYR A 17 -0.16 -25.11 13.78
CA TYR A 17 0.80 -25.41 12.70
C TYR A 17 0.76 -26.84 12.14
N ARG A 18 -0.11 -27.72 12.68
CA ARG A 18 -0.27 -29.11 12.26
C ARG A 18 -1.54 -29.41 11.45
N CYS A 19 -2.15 -28.42 10.83
CA CYS A 19 -3.33 -28.61 9.96
C CYS A 19 -3.03 -28.48 8.45
N TRP A 20 -1.75 -28.51 8.03
CA TRP A 20 -1.37 -28.32 6.61
C TRP A 20 -0.48 -29.43 6.01
N ARG A 21 -0.47 -30.64 6.61
CA ARG A 21 0.19 -31.84 6.05
C ARG A 21 -0.52 -33.15 6.45
N GLY A 22 -1.83 -33.24 6.29
CA GLY A 22 -2.55 -34.43 6.76
C GLY A 22 -3.92 -34.73 6.16
N MET A 23 -4.34 -34.09 5.07
CA MET A 23 -5.62 -34.41 4.42
C MET A 23 -5.47 -34.41 2.90
N CYS A 24 -4.91 -35.52 2.40
CA CYS A 24 -5.10 -35.96 1.02
C CYS A 24 -6.06 -37.16 1.11
N PRO A 25 -7.33 -37.04 0.66
CA PRO A 25 -8.20 -38.20 0.52
C PRO A 25 -7.61 -39.16 -0.50
N ALA A 26 -7.66 -40.45 -0.17
CA ALA A 26 -7.18 -41.55 -0.99
C ALA A 26 -8.00 -41.68 -2.29
N GLU A 27 -7.72 -40.85 -3.29
CA GLU A 27 -8.14 -41.05 -4.70
C GLU A 27 -7.42 -40.12 -5.72
N CYS A 28 -6.33 -39.45 -5.35
CA CYS A 28 -5.50 -38.72 -6.32
C CYS A 28 -4.47 -39.65 -6.97
N ARG A 29 -4.82 -40.23 -8.12
CA ARG A 29 -3.86 -40.91 -9.00
C ARG A 29 -2.82 -39.92 -9.51
N PHE A 30 -1.56 -40.21 -9.21
CA PHE A 30 -0.37 -39.60 -9.80
C PHE A 30 -0.41 -39.71 -11.34
N LEU A 31 -0.23 -38.58 -12.03
CA LEU A 31 0.18 -38.54 -13.43
C LEU A 31 1.66 -38.18 -13.47
N GLU A 32 2.49 -39.10 -13.94
CA GLU A 32 3.93 -38.91 -14.11
C GLU A 32 4.26 -37.91 -15.23
N PRO A 33 5.42 -37.21 -15.15
CA PRO A 33 5.86 -36.28 -16.18
C PRO A 33 6.54 -37.04 -17.33
N GLY A 34 5.75 -37.41 -18.34
CA GLY A 34 6.23 -37.98 -19.60
C GLY A 34 6.22 -36.95 -20.73
N ALA A 35 7.41 -36.55 -21.18
CA ALA A 35 7.65 -35.69 -22.34
C ALA A 35 6.97 -36.20 -23.62
N ARG A 36 6.38 -35.30 -24.43
CA ARG A 36 6.31 -35.45 -25.89
C ARG A 36 6.41 -34.10 -26.64
N PRO A 37 6.99 -34.12 -27.86
CA PRO A 37 7.47 -32.93 -28.57
C PRO A 37 6.37 -32.31 -29.44
N TRP A 38 6.46 -31.01 -29.65
CA TRP A 38 5.64 -30.30 -30.64
C TRP A 38 6.12 -30.69 -32.05
N ALA A 39 5.26 -31.41 -32.77
CA ALA A 39 5.47 -31.81 -34.15
C ALA A 39 5.04 -30.70 -35.12
N ASN A 40 5.85 -30.51 -36.16
CA ASN A 40 5.62 -29.67 -37.33
C ASN A 40 4.33 -30.02 -38.09
N GLY A 41 3.65 -29.00 -38.61
CA GLY A 41 2.49 -29.12 -39.50
C GLY A 41 2.50 -28.09 -40.62
N SER A 42 3.24 -28.43 -41.68
CA SER A 42 3.14 -28.04 -43.09
C SER A 42 2.32 -26.82 -43.54
N GLN A 43 3.00 -26.01 -44.35
CA GLN A 43 2.54 -25.12 -45.41
C GLN A 43 1.30 -25.58 -46.19
N ARG A 44 0.38 -24.65 -46.46
CA ARG A 44 -0.33 -24.55 -47.76
C ARG A 44 -0.46 -23.10 -48.18
N SER A 45 0.06 -22.84 -49.37
CA SER A 45 -0.06 -21.61 -50.16
C SER A 45 -1.45 -21.51 -50.80
N ALA A 46 -2.03 -20.32 -50.75
CA ALA A 46 -3.02 -19.86 -51.73
C ALA A 46 -2.89 -18.33 -51.85
N ALA A 47 -2.50 -17.87 -53.03
CA ALA A 47 -2.41 -16.46 -53.38
C ALA A 47 -3.79 -15.93 -53.79
N VAL A 48 -4.24 -14.80 -53.22
CA VAL A 48 -5.21 -13.88 -53.85
C VAL A 48 -4.98 -12.43 -53.36
N SER A 49 -4.56 -11.60 -54.30
CA SER A 49 -4.93 -10.19 -54.57
C SER A 49 -5.27 -9.20 -53.44
N GLY A 50 -4.45 -8.14 -53.34
CA GLY A 50 -4.86 -6.74 -53.44
C GLY A 50 -6.08 -6.23 -52.66
N GLY A 51 -5.83 -5.64 -51.49
CA GLY A 51 -6.77 -4.75 -50.81
C GLY A 51 -6.25 -4.41 -49.41
N LEU A 52 -5.78 -3.18 -49.20
CA LEU A 52 -5.32 -2.71 -47.90
C LEU A 52 -6.51 -2.56 -46.94
N MET A 53 -7.00 -3.66 -46.37
CA MET A 53 -7.95 -3.59 -45.26
C MET A 53 -7.19 -3.16 -44.02
N VAL A 54 -7.42 -1.92 -43.59
CA VAL A 54 -7.05 -1.44 -42.26
C VAL A 54 -7.71 -2.37 -41.24
N ARG A 55 -6.90 -3.25 -40.64
CA ARG A 55 -7.34 -4.22 -39.64
C ARG A 55 -7.74 -3.46 -38.38
N LYS A 56 -9.04 -3.22 -38.19
CA LYS A 56 -9.62 -2.58 -36.99
C LYS A 56 -9.12 -3.36 -35.77
N ARG A 57 -8.29 -2.73 -34.92
CA ARG A 57 -7.83 -3.30 -33.65
C ARG A 57 -9.07 -3.76 -32.87
N ARG A 58 -9.29 -5.06 -32.77
CA ARG A 58 -10.27 -5.64 -31.85
C ARG A 58 -9.71 -5.44 -30.44
N GLY A 59 -9.98 -4.29 -29.82
CA GLY A 59 -9.91 -4.16 -28.37
C GLY A 59 -10.83 -5.20 -27.73
N ASN A 60 -10.55 -5.63 -26.50
CA ASN A 60 -11.12 -6.76 -25.74
C ASN A 60 -12.67 -6.78 -25.54
N GLY A 61 -13.50 -6.32 -26.48
CA GLY A 61 -14.96 -6.26 -26.35
C GLY A 61 -15.45 -5.33 -25.24
N ARG A 62 -14.54 -4.62 -24.55
CA ARG A 62 -14.88 -3.67 -23.50
C ARG A 62 -15.38 -2.38 -24.14
N PRO A 63 -16.59 -1.93 -23.80
CA PRO A 63 -17.13 -0.65 -24.24
C PRO A 63 -16.15 0.48 -23.93
N THR A 64 -16.03 1.41 -24.87
CA THR A 64 -15.15 2.56 -24.83
C THR A 64 -15.96 3.84 -24.67
N ILE A 65 -15.30 4.96 -24.37
CA ILE A 65 -15.96 6.27 -24.32
C ILE A 65 -16.56 6.66 -25.68
N ALA A 66 -16.05 6.09 -26.79
CA ALA A 66 -16.61 6.30 -28.12
C ALA A 66 -17.98 5.63 -28.27
N ASP A 67 -18.13 4.41 -27.73
CA ASP A 67 -19.38 3.66 -27.79
C ASP A 67 -20.48 4.33 -26.93
N VAL A 68 -20.09 4.91 -25.79
CA VAL A 68 -20.99 5.74 -24.95
C VAL A 68 -21.42 7.00 -25.70
N ALA A 69 -20.49 7.69 -26.36
CA ALA A 69 -20.76 8.90 -27.13
C ALA A 69 -21.73 8.64 -28.29
N GLU A 70 -21.51 7.54 -29.03
CA GLU A 70 -22.40 7.10 -30.11
C GLU A 70 -23.80 6.78 -29.59
N ARG A 71 -23.91 6.03 -28.50
CA ARG A 71 -25.20 5.66 -27.89
C ARG A 71 -25.96 6.87 -27.33
N ALA A 72 -25.26 7.83 -26.74
CA ALA A 72 -25.84 9.04 -26.18
C ALA A 72 -26.08 10.14 -27.23
N GLY A 73 -25.65 9.96 -28.48
CA GLY A 73 -25.82 10.94 -29.56
C GLY A 73 -25.01 12.23 -29.37
N VAL A 74 -23.89 12.17 -28.65
CA VAL A 74 -23.05 13.34 -28.32
C VAL A 74 -21.59 13.13 -28.69
N GLY A 75 -20.80 14.20 -28.69
CA GLY A 75 -19.34 14.09 -28.89
C GLY A 75 -18.62 13.45 -27.70
N LYS A 76 -17.47 12.79 -27.96
CA LYS A 76 -16.61 12.16 -26.93
C LYS A 76 -16.17 13.15 -25.83
N ILE A 77 -15.92 14.41 -26.22
CA ILE A 77 -15.52 15.49 -25.28
C ILE A 77 -16.66 15.77 -24.30
N THR A 78 -17.92 15.78 -24.77
CA THR A 78 -19.10 16.01 -23.95
C THR A 78 -19.31 14.88 -22.95
N VAL A 79 -19.15 13.62 -23.37
CA VAL A 79 -19.17 12.46 -22.45
C VAL A 79 -18.04 12.55 -21.43
N SER A 80 -16.81 12.86 -21.87
CA SER A 80 -15.67 13.02 -20.95
C SER A 80 -15.90 14.14 -19.93
N ARG A 81 -16.50 15.24 -20.35
CA ARG A 81 -16.84 16.37 -19.48
C ARG A 81 -17.95 16.01 -18.50
N ALA A 82 -19.03 15.37 -18.97
CA ALA A 82 -20.13 14.91 -18.13
C ALA A 82 -19.66 13.93 -17.05
N LEU A 83 -18.76 12.99 -17.40
CA LEU A 83 -18.20 12.02 -16.46
C LEU A 83 -17.19 12.63 -15.48
N ARG A 84 -16.47 13.70 -15.87
CA ARG A 84 -15.46 14.36 -15.01
C ARG A 84 -16.09 15.39 -14.08
N ASN A 85 -17.00 16.22 -14.62
CA ASN A 85 -17.61 17.32 -13.91
C ASN A 85 -19.08 17.44 -14.32
N PRO A 86 -19.97 16.63 -13.69
CA PRO A 86 -21.37 16.53 -14.09
C PRO A 86 -22.15 17.85 -14.05
N ALA A 87 -21.68 18.83 -13.27
CA ALA A 87 -22.30 20.15 -13.16
C ALA A 87 -22.10 21.04 -14.42
N GLN A 88 -21.17 20.67 -15.33
CA GLN A 88 -20.89 21.43 -16.55
C GLN A 88 -21.75 21.02 -17.76
N VAL A 89 -22.72 20.12 -17.57
CA VAL A 89 -23.67 19.71 -18.60
C VAL A 89 -25.09 19.84 -18.06
N SER A 90 -26.07 20.06 -18.95
CA SER A 90 -27.47 20.12 -18.51
C SER A 90 -27.90 18.80 -17.89
N GLU A 91 -28.81 18.86 -16.93
CA GLU A 91 -29.32 17.67 -16.25
C GLU A 91 -29.97 16.68 -17.23
N SER A 92 -30.68 17.19 -18.24
CA SER A 92 -31.27 16.39 -19.31
C SER A 92 -30.21 15.59 -20.08
N LEU A 93 -29.09 16.23 -20.43
CA LEU A 93 -28.00 15.59 -21.17
C LEU A 93 -27.23 14.60 -20.31
N ARG A 94 -27.04 14.94 -19.03
CA ARG A 94 -26.43 14.05 -18.04
C ARG A 94 -27.20 12.74 -17.92
N ARG A 95 -28.54 12.79 -17.80
CA ARG A 95 -29.38 11.58 -17.71
C ARG A 95 -29.21 10.67 -18.93
N VAL A 96 -29.20 11.23 -20.14
CA VAL A 96 -28.98 10.47 -21.39
C VAL A 96 -27.60 9.79 -21.40
N ILE A 97 -26.57 10.50 -20.93
CA ILE A 97 -25.21 9.94 -20.84
C ILE A 97 -25.13 8.84 -19.77
N ASP A 98 -25.71 9.05 -18.59
CA ASP A 98 -25.74 8.07 -17.49
C ASP A 98 -26.48 6.78 -17.91
N ASP A 99 -27.57 6.90 -18.67
CA ASP A 99 -28.29 5.75 -19.24
C ASP A 99 -27.46 4.98 -20.27
N ALA A 100 -26.75 5.69 -21.14
CA ALA A 100 -25.84 5.07 -22.10
C ALA A 100 -24.68 4.33 -21.40
N VAL A 101 -24.11 4.93 -20.35
CA VAL A 101 -23.05 4.33 -19.52
C VAL A 101 -23.55 3.06 -18.85
N ARG A 102 -24.73 3.10 -18.21
CA ARG A 102 -25.36 1.94 -17.56
C ARG A 102 -25.67 0.82 -18.55
N ALA A 103 -26.30 1.15 -19.68
CA ALA A 103 -26.69 0.17 -20.69
C ALA A 103 -25.48 -0.53 -21.35
N LEU A 104 -24.35 0.15 -21.45
CA LEU A 104 -23.11 -0.42 -21.95
C LEU A 104 -22.26 -1.07 -20.85
N ASN A 105 -22.64 -0.98 -19.57
CA ASN A 105 -21.76 -1.36 -18.46
C ASN A 105 -20.35 -0.74 -18.59
N TYR A 106 -20.30 0.52 -19.05
CA TYR A 106 -19.06 1.24 -19.25
C TYR A 106 -18.49 1.69 -17.90
N SER A 107 -17.28 1.26 -17.58
CA SER A 107 -16.51 1.78 -16.45
C SER A 107 -15.34 2.61 -16.99
N PRO A 108 -15.18 3.87 -16.56
CA PRO A 108 -14.04 4.69 -16.97
C PRO A 108 -12.74 3.98 -16.65
N ASN A 109 -11.86 3.82 -17.65
CA ASN A 109 -10.52 3.32 -17.40
C ASN A 109 -9.72 4.41 -16.65
N LEU A 110 -9.64 4.27 -15.33
CA LEU A 110 -8.94 5.21 -14.46
C LEU A 110 -7.45 5.35 -14.84
N ASN A 111 -6.82 4.32 -15.41
CA ASN A 111 -5.43 4.38 -15.87
C ASN A 111 -5.29 5.26 -17.13
N ALA A 112 -6.27 5.21 -18.05
CA ALA A 112 -6.32 6.12 -19.19
C ALA A 112 -6.64 7.56 -18.77
N ARG A 113 -7.41 7.73 -17.68
CA ARG A 113 -7.68 9.03 -17.06
C ARG A 113 -6.41 9.60 -16.41
N ALA A 114 -5.71 8.81 -15.60
CA ALA A 114 -4.44 9.19 -14.97
C ALA A 114 -3.35 9.54 -16.00
N LEU A 115 -3.32 8.85 -17.14
CA LEU A 115 -2.41 9.16 -18.24
C LEU A 115 -2.72 10.53 -18.88
N ALA A 116 -4.00 10.93 -18.92
CA ALA A 116 -4.43 12.24 -19.44
C ALA A 116 -4.36 13.37 -18.40
N SER A 117 -4.48 13.08 -17.10
CA SER A 117 -4.40 14.05 -15.99
C SER A 117 -3.01 14.16 -15.34
N ALA A 118 -2.04 13.37 -15.79
CA ALA A 118 -0.67 13.27 -15.27
C ALA A 118 -0.53 12.84 -13.78
N ARG A 119 -1.63 12.72 -13.03
CA ARG A 119 -1.68 12.28 -11.62
C ARG A 119 -2.86 11.33 -11.40
N ASN A 120 -2.68 10.36 -10.50
CA ASN A 120 -3.69 9.40 -10.06
C ASN A 120 -4.26 9.83 -8.69
N ASP A 121 -5.55 9.59 -8.45
CA ASP A 121 -6.23 9.86 -7.17
C ASP A 121 -5.84 8.82 -6.09
N LEU A 122 -4.55 8.52 -5.97
CA LEU A 122 -4.00 7.45 -5.13
C LEU A 122 -3.12 8.04 -4.04
N VAL A 123 -3.35 7.66 -2.79
CA VAL A 123 -2.45 7.92 -1.67
C VAL A 123 -1.78 6.60 -1.30
N GLY A 124 -0.47 6.53 -1.51
CA GLY A 124 0.32 5.36 -1.13
C GLY A 124 0.71 5.43 0.34
N VAL A 125 0.49 4.36 1.09
CA VAL A 125 0.79 4.29 2.53
C VAL A 125 1.72 3.11 2.80
N LEU A 126 2.93 3.40 3.24
CA LEU A 126 3.96 2.41 3.53
C LEU A 126 4.10 2.22 5.04
N VAL A 127 3.78 1.01 5.50
CA VAL A 127 3.83 0.64 6.93
C VAL A 127 4.59 -0.67 7.13
N PRO A 128 5.34 -0.82 8.23
CA PRO A 128 6.16 -2.00 8.46
C PRO A 128 5.37 -3.22 8.96
N ALA A 129 4.19 -3.04 9.55
CA ALA A 129 3.37 -4.15 10.02
C ALA A 129 1.89 -3.80 10.01
N LEU A 130 1.07 -4.65 9.39
CA LEU A 130 -0.40 -4.49 9.37
C LEU A 130 -1.09 -5.12 10.59
N THR A 131 -0.39 -6.01 11.29
CA THR A 131 -0.92 -6.74 12.46
C THR A 131 -0.66 -6.04 13.78
N ALA A 132 0.19 -5.00 13.79
CA ALA A 132 0.47 -4.25 15.00
C ALA A 132 -0.60 -3.17 15.19
N ASN A 133 -1.31 -3.20 16.33
CA ASN A 133 -2.44 -2.32 16.65
C ASN A 133 -2.18 -0.84 16.35
N ILE A 134 -0.95 -0.36 16.60
CA ILE A 134 -0.56 1.02 16.36
C ILE A 134 -0.77 1.47 14.91
N PHE A 135 -0.53 0.60 13.93
CA PHE A 135 -0.73 0.95 12.52
C PHE A 135 -2.18 0.83 12.09
N THR A 136 -3.00 0.02 12.77
CA THR A 136 -4.44 -0.04 12.51
C THR A 136 -5.11 1.28 12.85
N ASP A 137 -4.76 1.92 13.98
CA ASP A 137 -5.29 3.23 14.35
C ASP A 137 -4.82 4.34 13.40
N VAL A 138 -3.56 4.30 12.97
CA VAL A 138 -3.02 5.23 11.96
C VAL A 138 -3.78 5.08 10.64
N LEU A 139 -3.98 3.84 10.18
CA LEU A 139 -4.71 3.58 8.94
C LEU A 139 -6.15 4.07 9.04
N ARG A 140 -6.84 3.85 10.18
CA ARG A 140 -8.16 4.43 10.41
C ARG A 140 -8.14 5.94 10.25
N GLY A 141 -7.22 6.64 10.92
CA GLY A 141 -7.11 8.10 10.80
C GLY A 141 -6.83 8.58 9.38
N ILE A 142 -6.05 7.82 8.59
CA ILE A 142 -5.85 8.11 7.16
C ILE A 142 -7.15 7.93 6.39
N TYR A 143 -7.88 6.83 6.59
CA TYR A 143 -9.16 6.59 5.93
C TYR A 143 -10.20 7.66 6.27
N ASP A 144 -10.35 8.00 7.55
CA ASP A 144 -11.24 9.07 8.01
C ASP A 144 -10.88 10.41 7.33
N GLY A 145 -9.57 10.70 7.17
CA GLY A 145 -9.09 11.93 6.54
C GLY A 145 -9.34 12.01 5.02
N VAL A 146 -9.52 10.87 4.35
CA VAL A 146 -9.77 10.83 2.90
C VAL A 146 -11.20 10.48 2.52
N GLU A 147 -12.07 10.18 3.49
CA GLU A 147 -13.42 9.64 3.28
C GLU A 147 -14.29 10.49 2.34
N GLU A 148 -14.26 11.82 2.53
CA GLU A 148 -15.03 12.78 1.73
C GLU A 148 -14.30 13.25 0.46
N SER A 149 -13.21 12.58 0.08
CA SER A 149 -12.39 12.91 -1.08
C SER A 149 -12.47 11.83 -2.17
N ASN A 150 -11.99 12.15 -3.37
CA ASN A 150 -11.85 11.15 -4.44
C ASN A 150 -10.57 10.29 -4.30
N LEU A 151 -9.79 10.49 -3.23
CA LEU A 151 -8.53 9.80 -3.01
C LEU A 151 -8.78 8.36 -2.57
N ARG A 152 -7.96 7.45 -3.06
CA ARG A 152 -7.96 6.03 -2.69
C ARG A 152 -6.67 5.69 -2.00
N VAL A 153 -6.75 4.88 -0.94
CA VAL A 153 -5.58 4.44 -0.19
C VAL A 153 -5.07 3.12 -0.74
N GLU A 154 -3.76 3.04 -1.01
CA GLU A 154 -3.08 1.78 -1.32
C GLU A 154 -1.96 1.54 -0.30
N ILE A 155 -2.00 0.38 0.34
CA ILE A 155 -1.11 0.07 1.46
C ILE A 155 -0.02 -0.90 1.00
N ALA A 156 1.24 -0.58 1.27
CA ALA A 156 2.37 -1.48 1.08
C ALA A 156 3.01 -1.85 2.43
N ASN A 157 3.14 -3.15 2.67
CA ASN A 157 3.78 -3.68 3.87
C ASN A 157 5.29 -3.83 3.65
N THR A 158 6.10 -3.12 4.46
CA THR A 158 7.57 -3.09 4.36
C THR A 158 8.28 -4.07 5.30
N ARG A 159 7.57 -4.66 6.28
CA ARG A 159 8.09 -5.72 7.17
C ARG A 159 9.35 -5.34 7.98
N TYR A 160 9.57 -4.05 8.24
CA TYR A 160 10.81 -3.53 8.84
C TYR A 160 12.08 -3.89 8.03
N ASP A 161 11.94 -4.22 6.75
CA ASP A 161 13.05 -4.50 5.86
C ASP A 161 13.30 -3.27 4.97
N SER A 162 14.45 -2.64 5.13
CA SER A 162 14.80 -1.39 4.45
C SER A 162 14.95 -1.55 2.93
N GLY A 163 15.41 -2.72 2.45
CA GLY A 163 15.50 -3.02 1.03
C GLY A 163 14.13 -3.25 0.40
N LEU A 164 13.23 -3.91 1.11
CA LEU A 164 11.84 -4.06 0.70
C LEU A 164 11.12 -2.72 0.70
N GLU A 165 11.30 -1.89 1.73
CA GLU A 165 10.76 -0.54 1.79
C GLU A 165 11.19 0.28 0.56
N GLU A 166 12.49 0.34 0.28
CA GLU A 166 13.03 1.03 -0.88
C GLU A 166 12.36 0.57 -2.17
N LYS A 167 12.26 -0.75 -2.38
CA LYS A 167 11.59 -1.32 -3.54
C LYS A 167 10.12 -0.87 -3.62
N ARG A 168 9.38 -0.88 -2.51
CA ARG A 168 7.97 -0.47 -2.47
C ARG A 168 7.79 1.01 -2.73
N ILE A 169 8.69 1.86 -2.21
CA ILE A 169 8.70 3.30 -2.51
C ILE A 169 8.84 3.51 -4.01
N ILE A 170 9.84 2.89 -4.63
CA ILE A 170 10.11 3.03 -6.07
C ILE A 170 8.94 2.51 -6.91
N GLU A 171 8.35 1.38 -6.54
CA GLU A 171 7.15 0.83 -7.20
C GLU A 171 5.96 1.78 -7.09
N MET A 172 5.68 2.32 -5.89
CA MET A 172 4.56 3.23 -5.66
C MET A 172 4.72 4.54 -6.43
N LEU A 173 5.92 5.12 -6.47
CA LEU A 173 6.19 6.36 -7.21
C LEU A 173 5.96 6.21 -8.72
N ARG A 174 6.15 5.01 -9.30
CA ARG A 174 5.83 4.74 -10.72
C ARG A 174 4.34 4.87 -11.03
N HIS A 175 3.47 4.70 -10.03
CA HIS A 175 2.03 4.88 -10.16
C HIS A 175 1.60 6.35 -10.10
N LYS A 176 2.54 7.30 -9.91
CA LYS A 176 2.31 8.75 -9.80
C LYS A 176 1.17 9.07 -8.82
N PRO A 177 1.33 8.69 -7.54
CA PRO A 177 0.30 8.92 -6.53
C PRO A 177 0.07 10.42 -6.33
N ALA A 178 -1.11 10.78 -5.84
CA ALA A 178 -1.44 12.12 -5.38
C ALA A 178 -0.64 12.51 -4.13
N GLY A 179 -0.21 11.54 -3.33
CA GLY A 179 0.65 11.73 -2.16
C GLY A 179 1.17 10.42 -1.60
N LEU A 180 2.20 10.50 -0.77
CA LEU A 180 2.83 9.34 -0.14
C LEU A 180 2.93 9.53 1.37
N ILE A 181 2.58 8.51 2.13
CA ILE A 181 2.75 8.44 3.58
C ILE A 181 3.73 7.29 3.86
N VAL A 182 4.83 7.59 4.54
CA VAL A 182 5.90 6.62 4.83
C VAL A 182 6.16 6.57 6.33
N SER A 183 6.14 5.38 6.91
CA SER A 183 6.44 5.23 8.34
C SER A 183 7.95 5.28 8.61
N GLY A 184 8.39 6.19 9.48
CA GLY A 184 9.78 6.30 9.93
C GLY A 184 10.60 7.32 9.15
N ILE A 185 11.83 7.51 9.60
CA ILE A 185 12.80 8.49 9.08
C ILE A 185 14.14 7.84 8.70
N ASP A 186 14.20 6.51 8.79
CA ASP A 186 15.37 5.64 8.64
C ASP A 186 15.45 5.02 7.23
N GLN A 187 14.85 5.68 6.23
CA GLN A 187 14.91 5.24 4.84
C GLN A 187 16.35 5.13 4.34
N THR A 188 16.62 4.14 3.48
CA THR A 188 17.93 4.01 2.82
C THR A 188 18.27 5.29 2.03
N PRO A 189 19.55 5.58 1.76
CA PRO A 189 19.92 6.73 0.94
C PRO A 189 19.27 6.73 -0.45
N ALA A 190 19.03 5.56 -1.05
CA ALA A 190 18.37 5.45 -2.35
C ALA A 190 16.86 5.69 -2.24
N ALA A 191 16.20 5.14 -1.21
CA ALA A 191 14.81 5.43 -0.90
C ALA A 191 14.59 6.92 -0.64
N ARG A 192 15.43 7.54 0.20
CA ARG A 192 15.37 8.98 0.49
C ARG A 192 15.46 9.83 -0.76
N ARG A 193 16.46 9.58 -1.62
CA ARG A 193 16.60 10.29 -2.91
C ARG A 193 15.37 10.12 -3.81
N ALA A 194 14.76 8.92 -3.82
CA ALA A 194 13.55 8.68 -4.59
C ALA A 194 12.36 9.48 -4.05
N LEU A 195 12.24 9.60 -2.72
CA LEU A 195 11.21 10.40 -2.07
C LEU A 195 11.41 11.90 -2.28
N GLU A 196 12.66 12.40 -2.19
CA GLU A 196 13.00 13.81 -2.47
C GLU A 196 12.70 14.20 -3.92
N ALA A 197 12.86 13.26 -4.86
CA ALA A 197 12.56 13.46 -6.27
C ALA A 197 11.06 13.25 -6.61
N ALA A 198 10.21 12.93 -5.64
CA ALA A 198 8.81 12.65 -5.88
C ALA A 198 8.04 13.91 -6.32
N GLU A 199 7.21 13.79 -7.36
CA GLU A 199 6.38 14.88 -7.87
C GLU A 199 5.05 15.06 -7.08
N CYS A 200 4.98 14.49 -5.87
CA CYS A 200 3.84 14.51 -4.96
C CYS A 200 4.29 14.79 -3.52
N PRO A 201 3.41 15.29 -2.63
CA PRO A 201 3.72 15.48 -1.22
C PRO A 201 4.12 14.17 -0.55
N VAL A 202 5.11 14.23 0.33
CA VAL A 202 5.59 13.09 1.12
C VAL A 202 5.46 13.41 2.61
N VAL A 203 4.76 12.55 3.34
CA VAL A 203 4.60 12.67 4.78
C VAL A 203 5.25 11.49 5.48
N GLN A 204 6.33 11.74 6.19
CA GLN A 204 6.94 10.78 7.11
C GLN A 204 6.13 10.76 8.42
N ILE A 205 5.83 9.58 8.95
CA ILE A 205 5.02 9.44 10.17
C ILE A 205 5.72 8.63 11.25
N MET A 206 5.20 8.75 12.48
CA MET A 206 5.61 7.97 13.67
C MET A 206 6.95 8.34 14.30
N ASP A 207 7.65 9.33 13.76
CA ASP A 207 8.91 9.83 14.29
C ASP A 207 9.03 11.35 14.13
N LEU A 208 10.10 11.94 14.66
CA LEU A 208 10.45 13.35 14.46
C LEU A 208 11.88 13.47 13.97
N THR A 209 12.10 14.39 13.04
CA THR A 209 13.42 14.77 12.52
C THR A 209 13.40 16.25 12.16
N ASP A 210 14.56 16.90 12.26
CA ASP A 210 14.75 18.28 11.79
C ASP A 210 15.01 18.35 10.27
N ASP A 211 15.30 17.20 9.64
CA ASP A 211 15.57 17.09 8.21
C ASP A 211 14.59 16.10 7.52
N PRO A 212 13.27 16.41 7.50
CA PRO A 212 12.29 15.56 6.84
C PRO A 212 12.40 15.69 5.33
N VAL A 213 11.96 14.66 4.60
CA VAL A 213 11.91 14.72 3.12
C VAL A 213 11.02 15.88 2.65
N ASP A 214 9.84 16.02 3.24
CA ASP A 214 8.93 17.14 2.97
C ASP A 214 8.16 17.52 4.24
N ARG A 215 7.36 16.59 4.78
CA ARG A 215 6.68 16.77 6.07
C ARG A 215 6.90 15.58 6.98
N VAL A 216 6.91 15.83 8.29
CA VAL A 216 6.98 14.79 9.31
C VAL A 216 5.90 15.00 10.37
N ILE A 217 5.21 13.93 10.75
CA ILE A 217 4.18 13.93 11.78
C ILE A 217 4.44 12.77 12.75
N GLY A 218 4.79 13.08 13.99
CA GLY A 218 5.07 12.08 14.99
C GLY A 218 5.28 12.67 16.37
N PHE A 219 6.00 11.93 17.20
CA PHE A 219 6.34 12.33 18.55
C PHE A 219 7.72 11.81 18.91
N SER A 220 8.36 12.44 19.89
CA SER A 220 9.70 12.04 20.33
C SER A 220 9.64 10.75 21.15
N HIS A 221 10.24 9.69 20.62
CA HIS A 221 10.40 8.41 21.33
C HIS A 221 11.29 8.55 22.56
N LYS A 222 12.35 9.35 22.46
CA LYS A 222 13.25 9.66 23.56
C LYS A 222 12.51 10.35 24.71
N GLU A 223 11.77 11.40 24.39
CA GLU A 223 10.99 12.11 25.41
C GLU A 223 9.89 11.22 26.01
N GLY A 224 9.23 10.38 25.20
CA GLY A 224 8.28 9.39 25.69
C GLY A 224 8.89 8.42 26.71
N GLY A 225 10.07 7.87 26.41
CA GLY A 225 10.80 6.99 27.33
C GLY A 225 11.23 7.70 28.62
N ARG A 226 11.70 8.94 28.50
CA ARG A 226 12.10 9.78 29.63
C ARG A 226 10.93 10.09 30.55
N ARG A 227 9.80 10.57 30.00
CA ARG A 227 8.60 10.92 30.78
C ARG A 227 8.00 9.73 31.50
N MET A 228 7.93 8.56 30.84
CA MET A 228 7.45 7.34 31.48
C MET A 228 8.34 6.94 32.66
N THR A 229 9.65 7.00 32.48
CA THR A 229 10.60 6.62 33.53
C THR A 229 10.60 7.61 34.68
N GLN A 230 10.55 8.91 34.38
CA GLN A 230 10.44 9.96 35.39
C GLN A 230 9.20 9.75 36.26
N HIS A 231 8.06 9.44 35.66
CA HIS A 231 6.83 9.15 36.40
C HIS A 231 7.00 8.01 37.41
N LEU A 232 7.73 6.95 37.05
CA LEU A 232 8.03 5.84 37.98
C LEU A 232 8.99 6.27 39.09
N VAL A 233 10.01 7.07 38.78
CA VAL A 233 10.94 7.61 39.78
C VAL A 233 10.21 8.48 40.80
N ASP A 234 9.34 9.38 40.31
CA ASP A 234 8.52 10.29 41.12
C ASP A 234 7.53 9.52 42.01
N ALA A 235 7.02 8.39 41.53
CA ALA A 235 6.19 7.48 42.30
C ALA A 235 6.96 6.65 43.36
N GLY A 236 8.28 6.81 43.45
CA GLY A 236 9.12 6.16 44.47
C GLY A 236 9.79 4.85 44.04
N TYR A 237 9.60 4.39 42.80
CA TYR A 237 10.29 3.21 42.30
C TYR A 237 11.80 3.48 42.14
N ARG A 238 12.63 2.47 42.43
CA ARG A 238 14.12 2.60 42.43
C ARG A 238 14.85 1.57 41.59
N ARG A 239 14.22 0.43 41.30
CA ARG A 239 14.78 -0.66 40.49
C ARG A 239 13.89 -0.86 39.27
N ILE A 240 14.06 0.02 38.29
CA ILE A 240 13.20 0.07 37.11
C ILE A 240 13.94 -0.60 35.95
N ALA A 241 13.35 -1.65 35.37
CA ALA A 241 13.91 -2.34 34.22
C ALA A 241 13.18 -1.95 32.94
N PHE A 242 13.90 -1.88 31.82
CA PHE A 242 13.34 -1.71 30.49
C PHE A 242 13.34 -3.04 29.74
N LEU A 243 12.17 -3.51 29.33
CA LEU A 243 12.02 -4.68 28.48
C LEU A 243 11.62 -4.23 27.08
N GLY A 244 12.58 -4.27 26.15
CA GLY A 244 12.38 -3.93 24.75
C GLY A 244 11.90 -5.12 23.93
N GLY A 245 11.08 -4.83 22.91
CA GLY A 245 10.78 -5.79 21.84
C GLY A 245 11.85 -5.74 20.74
N TYR A 246 11.39 -5.62 19.49
CA TYR A 246 12.28 -5.44 18.34
C TYR A 246 13.11 -4.16 18.46
N LEU A 247 14.44 -4.30 18.42
CA LEU A 247 15.38 -3.18 18.49
C LEU A 247 15.42 -2.44 17.15
N ASN A 248 14.65 -1.36 17.07
CA ASN A 248 14.72 -0.35 16.02
C ASN A 248 14.97 1.04 16.63
N ASP A 249 15.19 2.04 15.78
CA ASP A 249 15.52 3.41 16.21
C ASP A 249 14.49 4.00 17.18
N ARG A 250 13.21 3.69 17.01
CA ARG A 250 12.14 4.12 17.94
C ARG A 250 12.28 3.50 19.32
N SER A 251 12.52 2.19 19.37
CA SER A 251 12.73 1.47 20.62
C SER A 251 14.03 1.91 21.31
N SER A 252 15.08 2.15 20.52
CA SER A 252 16.35 2.70 20.98
C SER A 252 16.15 4.10 21.54
N GLY A 253 15.39 4.97 20.89
CA GLY A 253 15.03 6.29 21.40
C GLY A 253 14.37 6.21 22.78
N ARG A 254 13.36 5.34 22.95
CA ARG A 254 12.71 5.13 24.25
C ARG A 254 13.67 4.61 25.32
N LEU A 255 14.58 3.69 24.97
CA LEU A 255 15.59 3.19 25.89
C LEU A 255 16.58 4.29 26.30
N HIS A 256 17.00 5.15 25.38
CA HIS A 256 17.87 6.29 25.70
C HIS A 256 17.17 7.25 26.66
N GLY A 257 15.90 7.60 26.41
CA GLY A 257 15.14 8.46 27.32
C GLY A 257 14.96 7.82 28.70
N HIS A 258 14.72 6.52 28.75
CA HIS A 258 14.66 5.76 30.00
C HIS A 258 15.97 5.85 30.78
N ARG A 259 17.11 5.59 30.12
CA ARG A 259 18.44 5.68 30.71
C ARG A 259 18.74 7.08 31.23
N GLU A 260 18.47 8.12 30.44
CA GLU A 260 18.69 9.51 30.84
C GLU A 260 17.91 9.88 32.10
N ALA A 261 16.66 9.44 32.23
CA ALA A 261 15.85 9.70 33.42
C ALA A 261 16.42 8.99 34.67
N LEU A 262 16.93 7.76 34.53
CA LEU A 262 17.56 7.05 35.64
C LEU A 262 18.91 7.65 36.03
N GLU A 263 19.74 8.02 35.06
CA GLU A 263 21.02 8.70 35.32
C GLU A 263 20.80 10.04 36.03
N ALA A 264 19.82 10.84 35.60
CA ALA A 264 19.46 12.10 36.25
C ALA A 264 18.96 11.93 37.70
N ALA A 265 18.35 10.77 38.00
CA ALA A 265 17.89 10.44 39.34
C ALA A 265 18.94 9.71 40.22
N GLY A 266 20.13 9.39 39.66
CA GLY A 266 21.15 8.60 40.34
C GLY A 266 20.76 7.13 40.56
N LEU A 267 19.99 6.55 39.64
CA LEU A 267 19.39 5.21 39.75
C LEU A 267 19.77 4.26 38.59
N TYR A 268 20.75 4.62 37.75
CA TYR A 268 21.23 3.77 36.65
C TYR A 268 22.42 2.91 37.05
#